data_AF-A0A849PST8-F1
#
_entry.id   AF-A0A849PST8-F1
#
_cell.length_a   1.000
_cell.length_b   1.000
_cell.length_c   1.000
_cell.angle_alpha   90.00
_cell.angle_beta   90.00
_cell.angle_gamma   90.00
#
_symmetry.space_group_name_H-M   'P 1'
#
loop_
_entity.id
_entity.type
_entity.pdbx_description
1 polymer ?
#
loop_
_entity_poly.entity_id
_entity_poly.type
_entity_poly.pdbx_seq_one_letter_code
_entity_poly.pdbx_strand_id
1 'polypeptide(L)'
;MRRLLRKNVRIIIEEVDIIKNLFEKLGVFIESNTIPIIIISLMLVLVAMQGAQSIEMKSGTDTFVEKTSQLYQDFDHLYQNIFGIEAIVVIVEDGQVSDPAALQAMDRFEHMTLSLPGVVGVQSATSVIKDANYKVNGEAALPEDDVEL
;
A
#
# COMPACT_ATOMS: atom_id res chain seq x y z
N MET A 1 30.26 57.75 16.99
CA MET A 1 29.21 57.09 16.19
C MET A 1 29.60 56.85 14.71
N ARG A 2 30.06 57.84 13.94
CA ARG A 2 30.45 57.69 12.51
C ARG A 2 31.55 56.66 12.19
N ARG A 3 32.42 56.34 13.16
CA ARG A 3 33.56 55.40 12.98
C ARG A 3 33.13 53.93 12.97
N LEU A 4 32.04 53.59 13.68
CA LEU A 4 31.48 52.23 13.74
C LEU A 4 30.73 51.89 12.45
N LEU A 5 29.98 52.83 11.90
CA LEU A 5 29.25 52.65 10.64
C LEU A 5 30.17 52.41 9.43
N ARG A 6 31.33 53.08 9.36
CA ARG A 6 32.32 52.82 8.29
C ARG A 6 32.97 51.44 8.39
N LYS A 7 33.14 50.91 9.61
CA LYS A 7 33.74 49.58 9.82
C LYS A 7 32.79 48.48 9.32
N ASN A 8 31.50 48.57 9.65
CA ASN A 8 30.49 47.61 9.20
C ASN A 8 30.30 47.61 7.68
N VAL A 9 30.28 48.78 7.03
CA VAL A 9 30.18 48.86 5.56
C VAL A 9 31.40 48.24 4.87
N ARG A 10 32.61 48.42 5.44
CA ARG A 10 33.84 47.84 4.89
C ARG A 10 33.88 46.31 4.98
N ILE A 11 33.36 45.75 6.09
CA ILE A 11 33.28 44.29 6.30
C ILE A 11 32.32 43.66 5.28
N ILE A 12 31.17 44.27 5.02
CA ILE A 12 30.18 43.75 4.05
C ILE A 12 30.77 43.75 2.63
N ILE A 13 31.52 44.79 2.24
CA ILE A 13 32.14 44.87 0.91
C ILE A 13 33.23 43.79 0.77
N GLU A 14 34.04 43.55 1.79
CA GLU A 14 35.02 42.46 1.78
C GLU A 14 34.35 41.09 1.66
N GLU A 15 33.27 40.81 2.39
CA GLU A 15 32.54 39.54 2.25
C GLU A 15 31.96 39.34 0.84
N VAL A 16 31.39 40.39 0.26
CA VAL A 16 30.84 40.34 -1.11
C VAL A 16 31.95 40.10 -2.14
N ASP A 17 33.11 40.74 -1.99
CA ASP A 17 34.24 40.54 -2.90
C ASP A 17 34.88 39.15 -2.75
N ILE A 18 34.90 38.58 -1.54
CA ILE A 18 35.32 37.19 -1.30
C ILE A 18 34.38 36.22 -2.03
N ILE A 19 33.07 36.43 -1.92
CA ILE A 19 32.07 35.60 -2.60
C ILE A 19 32.22 35.72 -4.12
N LYS A 20 32.36 36.93 -4.66
CA LYS A 20 32.58 37.14 -6.10
C LYS A 20 33.82 36.40 -6.60
N ASN A 21 34.96 36.56 -5.92
CA ASN A 21 36.19 35.88 -6.29
C ASN A 21 36.07 34.34 -6.19
N LEU A 22 35.29 33.83 -5.24
CA LEU A 22 35.00 32.40 -5.12
C LEU A 22 34.18 31.90 -6.32
N PHE A 23 33.11 32.59 -6.68
CA PHE A 23 32.27 32.25 -7.84
C PHE A 23 33.01 32.37 -9.16
N GLU A 24 33.88 33.38 -9.31
CA GLU A 24 34.69 33.58 -10.51
C GLU A 24 35.71 32.44 -10.67
N LYS A 25 36.38 32.03 -9.58
CA LYS A 25 37.26 30.85 -9.57
C LYS A 25 36.50 29.55 -9.86
N LEU A 26 35.30 29.37 -9.30
CA LEU A 26 34.44 28.23 -9.60
C LEU A 26 34.03 28.21 -11.07
N GLY A 27 33.68 29.36 -11.64
CA GLY A 27 33.33 29.49 -13.06
C GLY A 27 34.48 29.06 -13.98
N VAL A 28 35.68 29.56 -13.73
CA VAL A 28 36.89 29.18 -14.50
C VAL A 28 37.22 27.69 -14.31
N PHE A 29 37.00 27.14 -13.12
CA PHE A 29 37.18 25.71 -12.87
C PHE A 29 36.17 24.85 -13.67
N ILE A 30 34.91 25.28 -13.74
CA ILE A 30 33.86 24.61 -14.51
C ILE A 30 34.15 24.69 -16.03
N GLU A 31 34.58 25.86 -16.52
CA GLU A 31 34.96 26.06 -17.92
C GLU A 31 36.14 25.16 -18.31
N SER A 32 37.20 25.13 -17.49
CA SER A 32 38.39 24.33 -17.76
C SER A 32 38.16 22.81 -17.65
N ASN A 33 37.12 22.36 -16.94
CA ASN A 33 36.84 20.94 -16.69
C ASN A 33 35.41 20.53 -17.09
N THR A 34 34.85 21.15 -18.14
CA THR A 34 33.45 20.94 -18.55
C THR A 34 33.10 19.47 -18.79
N ILE A 35 33.93 18.72 -19.53
CA ILE A 35 33.66 17.31 -19.84
C ILE A 35 33.64 16.41 -18.58
N PRO A 36 34.68 16.42 -17.70
CA PRO A 36 34.64 15.68 -16.45
C PRO A 36 33.42 15.98 -15.58
N ILE A 37 33.04 17.26 -15.47
CA ILE A 37 31.89 17.68 -14.66
C ILE A 37 30.59 17.11 -15.20
N ILE A 38 30.39 17.15 -16.52
CA ILE A 38 29.21 16.56 -17.16
C ILE A 38 29.16 15.05 -16.87
N ILE A 39 30.28 14.33 -17.01
CA ILE A 39 30.33 12.89 -16.75
C ILE A 39 29.97 12.57 -15.29
N ILE A 40 30.54 13.32 -14.34
CA ILE A 40 30.24 13.14 -12.90
C ILE A 40 28.77 13.43 -12.63
N SER A 41 28.21 14.50 -13.20
CA SER A 41 26.80 14.84 -13.03
C SER A 41 25.89 13.73 -13.56
N LEU A 42 26.22 13.15 -14.72
CA LEU A 42 25.46 12.05 -15.31
C LEU A 42 25.56 10.80 -14.45
N MET A 43 26.73 10.48 -13.90
CA MET A 43 26.88 9.38 -12.95
C MET A 43 26.03 9.57 -11.69
N LEU A 44 25.99 10.79 -11.11
CA LEU A 44 25.15 11.07 -9.95
C LEU A 44 23.66 10.88 -10.27
N VAL A 45 23.22 11.28 -11.46
CA VAL A 45 21.84 11.05 -11.92
C VAL A 45 21.55 9.54 -12.04
N LEU A 46 22.46 8.75 -12.61
CA LEU A 46 22.27 7.31 -12.74
C LEU A 46 22.21 6.61 -11.37
N VAL A 47 23.04 7.03 -10.41
CA VAL A 47 22.99 6.51 -9.03
C VAL A 47 21.66 6.88 -8.36
N ALA A 48 21.19 8.12 -8.54
CA ALA A 48 19.89 8.54 -8.03
C ALA A 48 18.73 7.74 -8.66
N MET A 49 18.79 7.47 -9.98
CA MET A 49 17.82 6.62 -10.65
C MET A 49 17.81 5.19 -10.10
N GLN A 50 18.97 4.61 -9.83
CA GLN A 50 19.07 3.30 -9.20
C GLN A 50 18.41 3.28 -7.81
N GLY A 51 18.60 4.34 -7.02
CA GLY A 51 17.92 4.49 -5.73
C GLY A 51 16.41 4.71 -5.86
N ALA A 52 15.97 5.44 -6.88
CA ALA A 52 14.56 5.70 -7.14
C ALA A 52 13.78 4.44 -7.54
N GLN A 53 14.44 3.43 -8.13
CA GLN A 53 13.80 2.13 -8.39
C GLN A 53 13.42 1.38 -7.10
N SER A 54 14.05 1.69 -5.97
CA SER A 54 13.73 1.11 -4.65
C SER A 54 12.57 1.82 -3.93
N ILE A 55 11.87 2.74 -4.61
CA ILE A 55 10.71 3.41 -4.04
C ILE A 55 9.53 2.42 -4.04
N GLU A 56 9.14 1.98 -2.85
CA GLU A 56 7.94 1.18 -2.64
C GLU A 56 6.76 2.08 -2.27
N MET A 57 5.61 1.87 -2.91
CA MET A 57 4.38 2.52 -2.49
C MET A 57 3.89 1.87 -1.19
N LYS A 58 3.74 2.67 -0.14
CA LYS A 58 3.09 2.26 1.11
C LYS A 58 1.75 3.00 1.23
N SER A 59 0.67 2.24 1.31
CA SER A 59 -0.70 2.76 1.47
C SER A 59 -1.46 2.09 2.62
N GLY A 60 -0.75 1.43 3.53
CA GLY A 60 -1.32 0.77 4.69
C GLY A 60 -1.69 1.78 5.79
N THR A 61 -2.47 1.32 6.77
CA THR A 61 -2.79 2.09 7.99
C THR A 61 -1.53 2.53 8.74
N ASP A 62 -0.44 1.78 8.58
CA ASP A 62 0.92 2.03 9.09
C ASP A 62 1.61 3.26 8.51
N THR A 63 1.04 3.82 7.44
CA THR A 63 1.51 5.04 6.78
C THR A 63 0.85 6.29 7.38
N PHE A 64 -0.30 6.12 8.06
CA PHE A 64 -1.09 7.22 8.64
C PHE A 64 -0.99 7.31 10.17
N VAL A 65 -0.52 6.25 10.84
CA VAL A 65 -0.41 6.16 12.29
C VAL A 65 0.98 5.67 12.69
N GLU A 66 1.56 6.24 13.75
CA GLU A 66 2.87 5.82 14.25
C GLU A 66 2.86 4.35 14.69
N LYS A 67 3.79 3.55 14.18
CA LYS A 67 3.91 2.12 14.49
C LYS A 67 4.13 1.83 15.98
N THR A 68 4.66 2.80 16.72
CA THR A 68 4.91 2.71 18.17
C THR A 68 3.68 2.98 19.01
N SER A 69 2.58 3.48 18.43
CA SER A 69 1.39 3.79 19.21
C SER A 69 0.69 2.51 19.68
N GLN A 70 0.16 2.53 20.91
CA GLN A 70 -0.61 1.41 21.45
C GLN A 70 -1.77 1.03 20.51
N LEU A 71 -2.46 2.03 19.96
CA LEU A 71 -3.56 1.84 19.01
C LEU A 71 -3.14 1.07 17.74
N TYR A 72 -1.94 1.32 17.21
CA TYR A 72 -1.46 0.63 16.02
C TYR A 72 -1.11 -0.82 16.35
N GLN A 73 -0.43 -1.04 17.48
CA GLN A 73 -0.09 -2.39 17.95
C GLN A 73 -1.32 -3.22 18.26
N ASP A 74 -2.34 -2.62 18.90
CA ASP A 74 -3.61 -3.30 19.19
C ASP A 74 -4.34 -3.64 17.88
N PHE A 75 -4.39 -2.72 16.91
CA PHE A 75 -5.00 -2.98 15.61
C PHE A 75 -4.25 -4.06 14.81
N ASP A 76 -2.93 -3.98 14.74
CA ASP A 76 -2.09 -4.92 13.99
C ASP A 76 -2.09 -6.32 14.64
N HIS A 77 -1.82 -6.39 15.94
CA HIS A 77 -1.67 -7.66 16.64
C HIS A 77 -2.99 -8.34 17.02
N LEU A 78 -4.05 -7.57 17.31
CA LEU A 78 -5.32 -8.15 17.75
C LEU A 78 -6.34 -8.17 16.62
N TYR A 79 -6.47 -7.08 15.85
CA TYR A 79 -7.53 -7.01 14.85
C TYR A 79 -7.12 -7.67 13.53
N GLN A 80 -5.98 -7.30 12.94
CA GLN A 80 -5.54 -7.86 11.66
C GLN A 80 -5.14 -9.33 11.76
N ASN A 81 -4.39 -9.73 12.79
CA ASN A 81 -4.00 -11.15 12.92
C ASN A 81 -5.17 -12.09 13.22
N ILE A 82 -6.24 -11.62 13.85
CA ILE A 82 -7.38 -12.47 14.27
C ILE A 82 -8.55 -12.35 13.29
N PHE A 83 -8.79 -11.16 12.74
CA PHE A 83 -9.97 -10.82 11.93
C PHE A 83 -9.63 -10.20 10.56
N GLY A 84 -8.35 -10.01 10.24
CA GLY A 84 -7.87 -9.49 8.95
C GLY A 84 -8.06 -10.49 7.83
N ILE A 85 -9.32 -10.74 7.49
CA ILE A 85 -9.71 -11.40 6.25
C ILE A 85 -10.11 -10.32 5.26
N GLU A 86 -9.42 -10.28 4.13
CA GLU A 86 -9.90 -9.55 2.96
C GLU A 86 -11.15 -10.25 2.43
N ALA A 87 -12.30 -9.93 3.03
CA ALA A 87 -13.57 -10.55 2.72
C ALA A 87 -14.23 -9.84 1.54
N ILE A 88 -14.50 -10.60 0.47
CA ILE A 88 -15.35 -10.14 -0.62
C ILE A 88 -16.78 -10.57 -0.32
N VAL A 89 -17.67 -9.60 -0.15
CA VAL A 89 -19.10 -9.87 0.10
C VAL A 89 -19.85 -9.89 -1.22
N VAL A 90 -20.47 -11.04 -1.53
CA VAL A 90 -21.36 -11.21 -2.68
C VAL A 90 -22.78 -11.34 -2.16
N ILE A 91 -23.67 -10.45 -2.60
CA ILE A 91 -25.09 -10.47 -2.23
C ILE A 91 -25.87 -11.03 -3.41
N VAL A 92 -26.65 -12.07 -3.16
CA VAL A 92 -27.59 -12.65 -4.13
C VAL A 92 -28.97 -12.09 -3.83
N GLU A 93 -29.56 -11.39 -4.79
CA GLU A 93 -30.92 -10.85 -4.69
C GLU A 93 -31.85 -11.68 -5.57
N ASP A 94 -32.82 -12.34 -4.95
CA ASP A 94 -33.91 -13.03 -5.63
C ASP A 94 -35.18 -13.01 -4.76
N GLY A 95 -36.34 -13.14 -5.40
CA GLY A 95 -37.63 -13.23 -4.72
C GLY A 95 -37.79 -14.50 -3.89
N GLN A 96 -37.07 -15.58 -4.21
CA GLN A 96 -37.11 -16.88 -3.52
C GLN A 96 -35.70 -17.47 -3.39
N VAL A 97 -34.84 -16.85 -2.59
CA VAL A 97 -33.47 -17.31 -2.30
C VAL A 97 -33.36 -18.72 -1.69
N SER A 98 -34.48 -19.29 -1.24
CA SER A 98 -34.59 -20.66 -0.73
C SER A 98 -34.88 -21.70 -1.82
N ASP A 99 -35.14 -21.30 -3.06
CA ASP A 99 -35.38 -22.22 -4.18
C ASP A 99 -34.18 -23.19 -4.32
N PRO A 100 -34.42 -24.53 -4.39
CA PRO A 100 -33.39 -25.52 -4.66
C PRO A 100 -32.46 -25.14 -5.82
N ALA A 101 -33.00 -24.57 -6.90
CA ALA A 101 -32.21 -24.15 -8.06
C ALA A 101 -31.25 -23.00 -7.72
N ALA A 102 -31.70 -22.03 -6.91
CA ALA A 102 -30.88 -20.91 -6.44
C ALA A 102 -29.78 -21.41 -5.49
N LEU A 103 -30.12 -22.30 -4.55
CA LEU A 103 -29.16 -22.94 -3.64
C LEU A 103 -28.10 -23.71 -4.41
N GLN A 104 -28.48 -24.54 -5.39
CA GLN A 104 -27.50 -25.25 -6.22
C GLN A 104 -26.61 -24.30 -7.03
N ALA A 105 -27.13 -23.16 -7.51
CA ALA A 105 -26.33 -22.16 -8.20
C ALA A 105 -25.31 -21.49 -7.28
N MET A 106 -25.72 -21.15 -6.05
CA MET A 106 -24.83 -20.61 -5.01
C MET A 106 -23.74 -21.62 -4.64
N ASP A 107 -24.09 -22.90 -4.54
CA ASP A 107 -23.14 -23.97 -4.23
C ASP A 107 -22.09 -24.14 -5.34
N ARG A 108 -22.50 -24.12 -6.61
CA ARG A 108 -21.55 -24.13 -7.73
C ARG A 108 -20.63 -22.92 -7.70
N PHE A 109 -21.17 -21.74 -7.39
CA PHE A 109 -20.39 -20.51 -7.28
C PHE A 109 -19.36 -20.57 -6.14
N GLU A 110 -19.73 -21.13 -4.99
CA GLU A 110 -18.82 -21.41 -3.87
C GLU A 110 -17.66 -22.30 -4.30
N HIS A 111 -17.94 -23.45 -4.93
CA HIS A 111 -16.90 -24.38 -5.41
C HIS A 111 -15.99 -23.77 -6.48
N MET A 112 -16.54 -22.99 -7.42
CA MET A 112 -15.74 -22.27 -8.40
C MET A 112 -14.82 -21.25 -7.73
N THR A 113 -15.33 -20.53 -6.73
CA THR A 113 -14.54 -19.51 -6.02
C THR A 113 -13.42 -20.15 -5.18
N LEU A 114 -13.68 -21.27 -4.52
CA LEU A 114 -12.66 -22.05 -3.81
C LEU A 114 -11.53 -22.55 -4.71
N SER A 115 -11.78 -22.72 -6.02
CA SER A 115 -10.75 -23.13 -6.98
C SER A 115 -9.83 -22.00 -7.43
N LEU A 116 -10.15 -20.74 -7.12
CA LEU A 116 -9.36 -19.58 -7.54
C LEU A 116 -8.08 -19.43 -6.70
N PRO A 117 -6.92 -19.15 -7.32
CA PRO A 117 -5.69 -18.88 -6.59
C PRO A 117 -5.85 -17.71 -5.62
N GLY A 118 -5.44 -17.91 -4.36
CA GLY A 118 -5.49 -16.88 -3.32
C GLY A 118 -6.77 -16.89 -2.46
N VAL A 119 -7.77 -17.69 -2.81
CA VAL A 119 -8.96 -17.88 -1.97
C VAL A 119 -8.65 -18.90 -0.87
N VAL A 120 -8.67 -18.44 0.39
CA VAL A 120 -8.40 -19.28 1.58
C VAL A 120 -9.64 -19.97 2.14
N GLY A 121 -10.83 -19.46 1.80
CA GLY A 121 -12.11 -20.01 2.24
C GLY A 121 -13.28 -19.24 1.66
N VAL A 122 -14.41 -19.93 1.53
CA VAL A 122 -15.69 -19.35 1.11
C VAL A 122 -16.74 -19.87 2.07
N GLN A 123 -17.56 -18.96 2.60
CA GLN A 123 -18.69 -19.29 3.46
C GLN A 123 -19.96 -18.77 2.80
N SER A 124 -20.94 -19.63 2.62
CA SER A 124 -22.21 -19.28 1.98
C SER A 124 -23.39 -19.80 2.82
N ALA A 125 -24.61 -19.46 2.40
CA ALA A 125 -25.82 -20.03 2.98
C ALA A 125 -25.93 -21.55 2.71
N THR A 126 -25.42 -22.02 1.56
CA THR A 126 -25.47 -23.45 1.19
C THR A 126 -24.58 -24.29 2.09
N SER A 127 -23.43 -23.79 2.54
CA SER A 127 -22.59 -24.51 3.50
C SER A 127 -23.31 -24.69 4.85
N VAL A 128 -24.10 -23.71 5.30
CA VAL A 128 -24.88 -23.80 6.55
C VAL A 128 -26.00 -24.84 6.42
N ILE A 129 -26.71 -24.85 5.28
CA ILE A 129 -27.80 -25.81 5.02
C ILE A 129 -27.25 -27.23 4.96
N LYS A 130 -26.13 -27.46 4.26
CA LYS A 130 -25.47 -28.77 4.20
C LYS A 130 -25.05 -29.28 5.59
N ASP A 131 -24.52 -28.41 6.45
CA ASP A 131 -24.16 -28.77 7.83
C ASP A 131 -25.39 -29.07 8.70
N ALA A 132 -26.48 -28.32 8.51
CA ALA A 132 -27.76 -28.59 9.17
C ALA A 132 -28.34 -29.94 8.73
N ASN A 133 -28.36 -30.24 7.44
CA ASN A 133 -28.85 -31.51 6.90
C ASN A 133 -28.01 -32.67 7.44
N TYR A 134 -26.68 -32.56 7.42
CA TYR A 134 -25.79 -33.57 7.98
C TYR A 134 -26.10 -33.90 9.45
N LYS A 135 -26.50 -32.91 10.26
CA LYS A 135 -26.90 -33.12 11.66
C LYS A 135 -28.26 -33.79 11.82
N VAL A 136 -29.16 -33.61 10.86
CA VAL A 136 -30.55 -34.12 10.91
C VAL A 136 -30.63 -35.53 10.33
N ASN A 137 -30.06 -35.76 9.15
CA ASN A 137 -30.22 -37.00 8.39
C ASN A 137 -28.88 -37.71 8.08
N GLY A 138 -27.73 -37.14 8.45
CA GLY A 138 -26.41 -37.72 8.21
C GLY A 138 -25.84 -37.43 6.82
N GLU A 139 -26.55 -36.69 5.97
CA GLU A 139 -26.14 -36.37 4.60
C GLU A 139 -25.93 -34.86 4.42
N ALA A 140 -24.73 -34.48 3.97
CA ALA A 140 -24.37 -33.10 3.69
C ALA A 140 -24.79 -32.70 2.26
N ALA A 141 -26.10 -32.75 1.99
CA ALA A 141 -26.69 -32.44 0.69
C ALA A 141 -27.59 -31.20 0.74
N LEU A 142 -27.78 -30.56 -0.41
CA LEU A 142 -28.79 -29.51 -0.58
C LEU A 142 -30.11 -30.13 -1.03
N PRO A 143 -31.26 -29.54 -0.66
CA PRO A 143 -32.57 -29.97 -1.17
C PRO A 143 -32.57 -30.04 -2.69
N GLU A 144 -33.10 -31.13 -3.26
CA GLU A 144 -33.28 -31.24 -4.72
C GLU A 144 -34.64 -30.71 -5.17
N ASP A 145 -35.61 -30.64 -4.25
CA ASP A 145 -36.96 -30.16 -4.49
C ASP A 145 -37.51 -29.34 -3.30
N ASP A 146 -38.67 -28.70 -3.51
CA ASP A 146 -39.33 -27.86 -2.49
C ASP A 146 -39.87 -28.67 -1.30
N VAL A 147 -39.91 -30.01 -1.42
CA VAL A 147 -40.49 -30.92 -0.42
C VAL A 147 -39.46 -31.26 0.66
N GLU A 148 -38.17 -31.13 0.34
CA GLU A 148 -37.02 -31.39 1.20
C GLU A 148 -36.53 -30.17 2.01
N LEU A 149 -37.19 -29.01 1.87
CA LEU A 149 -36.89 -27.75 2.59
C LEU A 149 -37.40 -27.72 4.05
#